data_AF-A0A959NZ30-F1
#
_entry.id   AF-A0A959NZ30-F1
#
_cell.length_a   1.000
_cell.length_b   1.000
_cell.length_c   1.000
_cell.angle_alpha   90.00
_cell.angle_beta   90.00
_cell.angle_gamma   90.00
#
_symmetry.space_group_name_H-M   'P 1'
#
loop_
_entity.id
_entity.type
_entity.pdbx_description
1 polymer ?
#
loop_
_entity_poly.entity_id
_entity_poly.type
_entity_poly.pdbx_seq_one_letter_code
_entity_poly.pdbx_strand_id
1 'polypeptide(L)'
;EELALKQNSKKRKLKRKDFNEAMAKAQIPEKAIENLWKKKKKGMQNWTELIINSFIGSKQREILLELIEYRAKQIDLNFILNNNNKNER
;
A
#
# COMPACT_ATOMS: atom_id res chain seq x y z
N GLU A 1 -16.21 -13.38 9.14
CA GLU A 1 -17.07 -12.18 9.05
C GLU A 1 -16.60 -11.31 7.90
N GLU A 2 -17.50 -11.03 6.95
CA GLU A 2 -17.22 -10.35 5.68
C GLU A 2 -16.85 -8.86 5.90
N LEU A 3 -15.55 -8.55 5.91
CA LEU A 3 -15.07 -7.16 5.85
C LEU A 3 -15.31 -6.50 4.47
N ALA A 4 -15.73 -7.28 3.48
CA ALA A 4 -15.87 -6.85 2.08
C ALA A 4 -17.14 -6.04 1.78
N LEU A 5 -18.14 -6.02 2.67
CA LEU A 5 -19.50 -5.54 2.35
C LEU A 5 -19.96 -4.36 3.21
N LYS A 6 -19.30 -3.20 3.11
CA LYS A 6 -19.96 -1.87 3.25
C LYS A 6 -19.07 -0.64 2.98
N GLN A 7 -18.03 -0.70 2.15
CA GLN A 7 -17.48 0.56 1.63
C GLN A 7 -18.39 1.07 0.51
N ASN A 8 -19.27 1.99 0.90
CA ASN A 8 -20.18 2.75 0.07
C ASN A 8 -19.65 2.95 -1.37
N SER A 9 -20.35 2.31 -2.30
CA SER A 9 -19.99 2.00 -3.69
C SER A 9 -19.87 3.21 -4.63
N LYS A 10 -19.35 4.35 -4.17
CA LYS A 10 -19.39 5.61 -4.91
C LYS A 10 -18.00 6.18 -5.20
N LYS A 11 -17.22 5.49 -6.06
CA LYS A 11 -16.09 6.03 -6.85
C LYS A 11 -15.15 7.03 -6.12
N ARG A 12 -14.93 6.90 -4.80
CA ARG A 12 -14.15 7.86 -4.01
C ARG A 12 -12.78 7.24 -3.72
N LYS A 13 -11.71 7.99 -3.96
CA LYS A 13 -10.33 7.58 -3.65
C LYS A 13 -10.24 7.33 -2.14
N LEU A 14 -10.07 6.06 -1.74
CA LEU A 14 -9.96 5.67 -0.33
C LEU A 14 -8.72 6.30 0.29
N LYS A 15 -8.91 7.01 1.39
CA LYS A 15 -7.85 7.63 2.18
C LYS A 15 -7.60 6.81 3.44
N ARG A 16 -6.45 7.04 4.08
CA ARG A 16 -6.09 6.45 5.38
C ARG A 16 -7.20 6.60 6.45
N LYS A 17 -7.88 7.76 6.45
CA LYS A 17 -9.00 8.04 7.37
C LYS A 17 -10.17 7.09 7.18
N ASP A 18 -10.52 6.74 5.94
CA ASP A 18 -11.62 5.81 5.65
C ASP A 18 -11.34 4.41 6.22
N PHE A 19 -10.08 3.98 6.17
CA PHE A 19 -9.65 2.72 6.79
C PHE A 19 -9.68 2.79 8.32
N ASN A 20 -9.22 3.90 8.91
CA ASN A 20 -9.29 4.10 10.36
C ASN A 20 -10.74 4.08 10.86
N GLU A 21 -11.66 4.75 10.17
CA GLU A 21 -13.09 4.75 10.51
C GLU A 21 -13.71 3.36 10.39
N ALA A 22 -13.38 2.61 9.33
CA ALA A 22 -13.86 1.24 9.17
C ALA A 22 -13.34 0.31 10.28
N MET A 23 -12.05 0.43 10.64
CA MET A 23 -11.45 -0.35 11.71
C MET A 23 -12.01 0.03 13.09
N ALA A 24 -12.24 1.32 13.34
CA ALA A 24 -12.88 1.80 14.56
C ALA A 24 -14.34 1.29 14.68
N LYS A 25 -15.10 1.29 13.58
CA LYS A 25 -16.44 0.68 13.52
C LYS A 25 -16.44 -0.82 13.78
N ALA A 26 -15.36 -1.50 13.40
CA ALA A 26 -15.12 -2.90 13.72
C ALA A 26 -14.56 -3.13 15.15
N GLN A 27 -14.62 -2.11 16.02
CA GLN A 27 -14.14 -2.16 17.41
C GLN A 27 -12.66 -2.56 17.55
N ILE A 28 -11.84 -2.28 16.53
CA ILE A 28 -10.40 -2.53 16.58
C ILE A 28 -9.75 -1.42 17.44
N PRO A 29 -8.95 -1.77 18.46
CA PRO A 29 -8.28 -0.78 19.29
C PRO A 29 -7.35 0.12 18.48
N GLU A 30 -7.28 1.41 18.83
CA GLU A 30 -6.43 2.39 18.12
C GLU A 30 -4.95 1.98 18.09
N LYS A 31 -4.44 1.39 19.18
CA LYS A 31 -3.09 0.83 19.26
C LYS A 31 -2.87 -0.32 18.26
N ALA A 32 -3.88 -1.14 18.02
CA ALA A 32 -3.82 -2.21 17.03
C ALA A 32 -3.85 -1.65 15.58
N ILE A 33 -4.63 -0.59 15.34
CA ILE A 33 -4.64 0.14 14.07
C ILE A 33 -3.28 0.77 13.78
N GLU A 34 -2.67 1.43 14.77
CA GLU A 34 -1.33 2.02 14.64
C GLU A 34 -0.27 0.95 14.35
N ASN A 35 -0.31 -0.17 15.07
CA ASN A 35 0.57 -1.31 14.83
C ASN A 35 0.39 -1.92 13.44
N LEU A 36 -0.85 -1.97 12.93
CA LEU A 36 -1.13 -2.41 11.57
C LEU A 36 -0.48 -1.49 10.54
N TRP A 37 -0.62 -0.17 10.69
CA TRP A 37 0.03 0.80 9.81
C TRP A 37 1.56 0.69 9.86
N LYS A 38 2.14 0.51 11.05
CA LYS A 38 3.59 0.29 11.22
C LYS A 38 4.04 -0.98 10.48
N LYS A 39 3.32 -2.09 10.64
CA LYS A 39 3.61 -3.34 9.93
C LYS A 39 3.45 -3.19 8.41
N LYS A 40 2.42 -2.48 7.95
CA LYS A 40 2.22 -2.20 6.52
C LYS A 40 3.36 -1.36 5.95
N LYS A 41 3.77 -0.27 6.62
CA LYS A 41 4.90 0.55 6.21
C LYS A 41 6.19 -0.27 6.10
N LYS A 42 6.49 -1.10 7.11
CA LYS A 42 7.66 -1.99 7.09
C LYS A 42 7.59 -3.01 5.95
N GLY A 43 6.42 -3.61 5.71
CA GLY A 43 6.23 -4.57 4.63
C GLY A 43 6.43 -3.94 3.25
N MET A 44 5.91 -2.72 3.03
CA MET A 44 6.04 -2.02 1.74
C MET A 44 7.48 -1.68 1.38
N GLN A 45 8.36 -1.45 2.34
CA GLN A 45 9.79 -1.23 2.07
C GLN A 45 10.42 -2.40 1.31
N ASN A 46 9.96 -3.62 1.57
CA ASN A 46 10.48 -4.83 0.93
C ASN A 46 9.81 -5.13 -0.42
N TRP A 47 8.68 -4.49 -0.74
CA TRP A 47 7.93 -4.78 -1.97
C TRP A 47 8.74 -4.44 -3.23
N THR A 48 9.48 -3.32 -3.19
CA THR A 48 10.34 -2.90 -4.30
C THR A 48 11.36 -3.97 -4.65
N GLU A 49 12.05 -4.52 -3.63
CA GLU A 49 13.06 -5.56 -3.80
C GLU A 49 12.44 -6.87 -4.30
N LEU A 50 11.29 -7.28 -3.75
CA LEU A 50 10.57 -8.47 -4.21
C LEU A 50 10.13 -8.35 -5.68
N ILE A 51 9.69 -7.16 -6.10
CA ILE A 51 9.27 -6.88 -7.47
C ILE A 51 10.48 -6.87 -8.41
N ILE A 52 11.61 -6.34 -7.98
CA ILE A 52 12.88 -6.38 -8.73
C ILE A 52 13.41 -7.81 -8.87
N ASN A 53 13.29 -8.64 -7.84
CA ASN A 53 13.78 -10.02 -7.86
C ASN A 53 12.76 -11.02 -8.42
N SER A 54 11.57 -10.54 -8.81
CA SER A 54 10.53 -11.38 -9.40
C SER A 54 10.79 -11.69 -10.88
N PHE A 55 10.24 -12.81 -11.35
CA PHE A 55 10.25 -13.25 -12.77
C PHE A 55 9.35 -12.40 -13.69
N ILE A 56 9.05 -11.15 -13.31
CA ILE A 56 8.22 -10.21 -14.05
C ILE A 56 9.08 -9.44 -15.06
N GLY A 57 8.58 -9.27 -16.29
CA GLY A 57 9.25 -8.50 -17.33
C GLY A 57 9.43 -7.01 -16.97
N SER A 58 10.47 -6.36 -17.50
CA SER A 58 10.85 -4.97 -17.16
C SER A 58 9.69 -3.97 -17.26
N LYS A 59 8.90 -4.03 -18.34
CA LYS A 59 7.73 -3.15 -18.54
C LYS A 59 6.65 -3.34 -17.47
N GLN A 60 6.37 -4.58 -17.09
CA GLN A 60 5.35 -4.89 -16.09
C GLN A 60 5.82 -4.49 -14.69
N ARG A 61 7.12 -4.61 -14.42
CA ARG A 61 7.77 -4.17 -13.19
C ARG A 61 7.62 -2.67 -12.99
N GLU A 62 7.91 -1.87 -14.01
CA GLU A 62 7.76 -0.41 -13.98
C GLU A 62 6.31 0.01 -13.68
N ILE A 63 5.35 -0.57 -14.41
CA ILE A 63 3.92 -0.31 -14.19
C ILE A 63 3.51 -0.66 -12.76
N LEU A 64 4.00 -1.78 -12.22
CA LEU A 64 3.67 -2.22 -10.87
C LEU A 64 4.24 -1.27 -9.81
N LEU A 65 5.49 -0.83 -9.98
CA LEU A 65 6.12 0.14 -9.08
C LEU A 65 5.38 1.49 -9.11
N GLU A 66 5.01 1.98 -10.29
CA GLU A 66 4.23 3.21 -10.45
C GLU A 66 2.86 3.10 -9.78
N LEU A 67 2.17 1.97 -9.96
CA LEU A 67 0.89 1.70 -9.31
C LEU A 67 1.02 1.69 -7.78
N ILE A 68 2.06 1.05 -7.23
CA ILE A 68 2.29 1.01 -5.79
C ILE A 68 2.56 2.42 -5.25
N GLU A 69 3.39 3.21 -5.95
CA GLU A 69 3.66 4.60 -5.56
C GLU A 69 2.38 5.45 -5.58
N TYR A 70 1.60 5.35 -6.65
CA TYR A 70 0.32 6.05 -6.77
C TYR A 70 -0.64 5.69 -5.64
N ARG A 71 -0.79 4.40 -5.33
CA ARG A 71 -1.66 3.92 -4.24
C ARG A 71 -1.16 4.33 -2.86
N ALA A 72 0.15 4.28 -2.64
CA ALA A 72 0.74 4.70 -1.37
C ALA A 72 0.50 6.19 -1.11
N LYS A 73 0.64 7.03 -2.13
CA LYS A 73 0.29 8.47 -2.07
C LYS A 73 -1.19 8.69 -1.71
N GLN A 74 -2.11 7.88 -2.25
CA GLN A 74 -3.55 8.00 -1.93
C GLN A 74 -3.86 7.79 -0.43
N ILE A 75 -3.09 6.94 0.24
CA ILE A 75 -3.26 6.61 1.67
C ILE A 75 -2.18 7.23 2.56
N ASP A 76 -1.44 8.22 2.04
CA ASP A 76 -0.41 8.98 2.78
C ASP A 76 0.64 8.06 3.45
N LEU A 77 1.04 7.01 2.72
CA LEU A 77 2.14 6.13 3.08
C LEU A 77 3.38 6.53 2.30
N ASN A 78 4.22 7.35 2.93
CA ASN A 78 5.55 7.62 2.40
C ASN A 78 6.47 6.41 2.68
N PHE A 79 6.93 5.77 1.61
CA PHE A 79 7.95 4.73 1.65
C PHE A 79 9.09 5.11 0.70
N ILE A 80 10.32 4.75 1.05
CA ILE A 80 11.49 5.05 0.23
C ILE A 80 11.57 3.99 -0.86
N LEU A 81 11.48 4.43 -2.12
CA LEU A 81 11.79 3.59 -3.27
C LEU A 81 13.31 3.56 -3.44
N ASN A 82 13.94 2.42 -3.15
CA ASN A 82 15.34 2.19 -3.51
C ASN A 82 15.42 1.95 -5.02
N ASN A 83 15.51 3.04 -5.79
CA ASN A 83 15.73 3.01 -7.24
C ASN A 83 17.22 2.90 -7.54
N ASN A 84 17.82 1.73 -7.32
CA ASN A 84 19.24 1.49 -7.61
C ASN A 84 19.54 1.06 -9.06
N ASN A 85 18.53 0.95 -9.95
CA ASN A 85 18.74 0.40 -11.30
C ASN A 85 18.36 1.40 -12.41
N LYS A 86 18.93 2.61 -12.39
CA LYS A 86 18.84 3.55 -13.53
C LYS A 86 20.10 3.68 -14.38
N ASN A 87 21.16 2.89 -14.13
CA ASN A 87 22.37 2.91 -14.93
C ASN A 87 22.74 1.50 -15.36
N GLU A 88 22.23 1.06 -16.51
CA GLU A 88 22.85 0.03 -17.36
C GLU A 88 22.03 -0.11 -18.66
N ARG A 89 22.04 0.95 -19.49
CA ARG A 89 21.95 0.87 -20.95
C ARG A 89 22.67 2.04 -21.57
#